data_AF-A0A1F5N804-F1
#
_entry.id   AF-A0A1F5N804-F1
#
_cell.length_a   1.000
_cell.length_b   1.000
_cell.length_c   1.000
_cell.angle_alpha   90.00
_cell.angle_beta   90.00
_cell.angle_gamma   90.00
#
_symmetry.space_group_name_H-M   'P 1'
#
loop_
_entity.id
_entity.type
_entity.pdbx_description
1 polymer ?
#
loop_
_entity_poly.entity_id
_entity_poly.type
_entity_poly.pdbx_seq_one_letter_code
_entity_poly.pdbx_strand_id
1 'polypeptide(L)'
;MKLKHYLIASEQNDYKPWIIKPSALGLFCLVIWSLRILVPATVTLAANSIDPTDLMAKVNAERSQRFLSTLKTDSRLSTAANDKANDMITRSYFAHVDPDGKYVWPRIEAAGYKPYVTLGENLAMDFDSANKVVEAWMNSPTHRANIVNTKFEDQGLAAVDGLYEPGHNTIMIVSLFGTLVKTQTNPPAPAPSPTPTTTPPPAPTPTPTSPTPTPTPPPVTAVIPVEISKDIKIISTSLSGHTMVDITVPISGNPTLVTAQLNTQSISLIQSQTAGEFLGTFTFNQSEDLTQSKLSIEARDSSGIKTNQEFPVNIESHVTGSAQSETVPVSNEAGVIKILRIIFGIFAVIYLGFLILDAVILHRDKIKRDGIRPNAHLLIFVILVGVTLFTL
;
A
#
# COMPACT_ATOMS: atom_id res chain seq x y z
N MET A 1 -20.66 35.67 39.20
CA MET A 1 -21.20 34.31 39.50
C MET A 1 -20.05 33.33 39.62
N LYS A 2 -20.01 32.47 40.65
CA LYS A 2 -18.95 31.46 40.80
C LYS A 2 -19.29 30.22 39.95
N LEU A 3 -18.38 29.81 39.06
CA LEU A 3 -18.55 28.71 38.10
C LEU A 3 -18.98 27.38 38.75
N LYS A 4 -18.60 27.16 40.01
CA LYS A 4 -18.98 25.96 40.78
C LYS A 4 -20.50 25.72 40.88
N HIS A 5 -21.33 26.76 40.92
CA HIS A 5 -22.79 26.62 41.05
C HIS A 5 -23.48 26.19 39.76
N TYR A 6 -22.77 26.21 38.63
CA TYR A 6 -23.27 25.64 37.38
C TYR A 6 -23.17 24.12 37.35
N LEU A 7 -22.11 23.56 37.97
CA LEU A 7 -21.74 22.15 37.83
C LEU A 7 -22.00 21.33 39.09
N ILE A 8 -22.05 21.96 40.26
CA ILE A 8 -22.13 21.27 41.56
C ILE A 8 -23.38 21.71 42.31
N ALA A 9 -24.14 20.74 42.83
CA ALA A 9 -25.29 21.00 43.69
C ALA A 9 -24.84 21.71 44.98
N SER A 10 -25.53 22.77 45.35
CA SER A 10 -25.23 23.57 46.53
C SER A 10 -26.51 24.24 47.03
N GLU A 11 -26.52 24.64 48.29
CA GLU A 11 -27.64 25.39 48.86
C GLU A 11 -27.97 26.66 48.04
N GLN A 12 -26.94 27.29 47.47
CA GLN A 12 -27.05 28.48 46.61
C GLN A 12 -27.70 28.24 45.24
N ASN A 13 -27.88 26.98 44.82
CA ASN A 13 -28.59 26.62 43.59
C ASN A 13 -29.78 25.69 43.82
N ASP A 14 -30.35 25.66 45.03
CA ASP A 14 -31.47 24.77 45.40
C ASP A 14 -31.14 23.29 45.10
N TYR A 15 -29.85 22.93 45.25
CA TYR A 15 -29.31 21.62 44.89
C TYR A 15 -29.61 21.19 43.44
N LYS A 16 -29.84 22.15 42.55
CA LYS A 16 -30.07 21.95 41.12
C LYS A 16 -28.98 22.69 40.34
N PRO A 17 -27.95 21.99 39.86
CA PRO A 17 -26.94 22.57 38.99
C PRO A 17 -27.63 23.32 37.84
N TRP A 18 -27.28 24.59 37.65
CA TRP A 18 -28.00 25.44 36.69
C TRP A 18 -27.87 24.97 35.24
N ILE A 19 -26.86 24.15 34.93
CA ILE A 19 -26.69 23.52 33.61
C ILE A 19 -27.81 22.53 33.26
N ILE A 20 -28.53 21.99 34.26
CA ILE A 20 -29.59 20.99 34.10
C ILE A 20 -30.98 21.65 34.03
N LYS A 21 -31.07 22.99 34.21
CA LYS A 21 -32.35 23.69 34.07
C LYS A 21 -32.85 23.64 32.61
N PRO A 22 -34.16 23.52 32.37
CA PRO A 22 -34.72 23.49 31.01
C PRO A 22 -34.27 24.65 30.12
N SER A 23 -34.08 25.84 30.70
CA SER A 23 -33.58 27.03 29.98
C SER A 23 -32.12 26.92 29.56
N ALA A 24 -31.25 26.33 30.40
CA ALA A 24 -29.85 26.11 30.07
C ALA A 24 -29.68 25.02 29.01
N LEU A 25 -30.51 23.97 29.10
CA LEU A 25 -30.57 22.92 28.08
C LEU A 25 -31.08 23.46 26.74
N GLY A 26 -32.09 24.33 26.75
CA GLY A 26 -32.58 25.02 25.55
C GLY A 26 -31.50 25.90 24.89
N LEU A 27 -30.74 26.66 25.68
CA LEU A 27 -29.61 27.46 25.18
C LEU A 27 -28.49 26.56 24.61
N PHE A 28 -28.17 25.46 25.29
CA PHE A 28 -27.17 24.50 24.83
C PHE A 28 -27.56 23.86 23.50
N CYS A 29 -28.82 23.43 23.37
CA CYS A 29 -29.36 22.92 22.11
C CYS A 29 -29.30 23.97 20.99
N LEU A 30 -29.64 25.24 21.28
CA LEU A 30 -29.52 26.33 20.31
C LEU A 30 -28.08 26.58 19.88
N VAL A 31 -27.09 26.48 20.78
CA VAL A 31 -25.67 26.61 20.44
C VAL A 31 -25.19 25.46 19.57
N ILE A 32 -25.61 24.22 19.84
CA ILE A 32 -25.28 23.07 18.99
C ILE A 32 -25.96 23.17 17.62
N TRP A 33 -27.21 23.63 17.58
CA TRP A 33 -27.97 23.81 16.34
C TRP A 33 -27.43 24.98 15.50
N SER A 34 -26.97 26.05 16.14
CA SER A 34 -26.29 27.15 15.44
C SER A 34 -24.90 26.76 14.96
N LEU A 35 -24.13 25.97 15.74
CA LEU A 35 -22.85 25.41 15.29
C LEU A 35 -23.02 24.50 14.05
N ARG A 36 -24.12 23.74 13.98
CA ARG A 36 -24.52 22.97 12.80
C ARG A 36 -24.78 23.81 11.55
N ILE A 37 -25.27 25.04 11.72
CA ILE A 37 -25.56 25.98 10.62
C ILE A 37 -24.33 26.81 10.26
N LEU A 38 -23.45 27.09 11.24
CA LEU A 38 -22.27 27.94 11.07
C LEU A 38 -21.03 27.17 10.58
N VAL A 39 -21.01 25.84 10.72
CA VAL A 39 -20.03 24.99 10.03
C VAL A 39 -20.56 24.78 8.61
N PRO A 40 -20.00 25.46 7.58
CA PRO A 40 -20.46 25.27 6.22
C PRO A 40 -20.26 23.80 5.82
N ALA A 41 -21.18 23.26 5.00
CA ALA A 41 -21.08 21.91 4.40
C ALA A 41 -19.83 21.73 3.50
N THR A 42 -18.99 22.76 3.41
CA THR A 42 -17.72 22.82 2.70
C THR A 42 -16.51 22.72 3.63
N VAL A 43 -16.64 22.17 4.84
CA VAL A 43 -15.47 21.52 5.46
C VAL A 43 -15.20 20.28 4.62
N THR A 44 -14.54 20.50 3.49
CA THR A 44 -13.80 19.47 2.77
C THR A 44 -12.77 18.97 3.76
N LEU A 45 -13.09 17.86 4.44
CA LEU A 45 -12.05 16.95 4.90
C LEU A 45 -11.17 16.73 3.67
N ALA A 46 -9.89 17.05 3.80
CA ALA A 46 -8.92 16.74 2.76
C ALA A 46 -9.21 15.32 2.27
N ALA A 47 -9.28 15.15 0.95
CA ALA A 47 -9.46 13.84 0.34
C ALA A 47 -8.53 12.83 1.05
N ASN A 48 -8.98 11.58 1.21
CA ASN A 48 -8.18 10.49 1.76
C ASN A 48 -7.00 10.21 0.81
N SER A 49 -6.03 11.11 0.74
CA SER A 49 -4.84 10.95 -0.08
C SER A 49 -3.84 10.12 0.73
N ILE A 50 -3.34 9.07 0.10
CA ILE A 50 -2.30 8.24 0.67
C ILE A 50 -0.99 9.02 0.55
N ASP A 51 -0.44 9.51 1.67
CA ASP A 51 0.85 10.19 1.69
C ASP A 51 1.98 9.18 1.34
N PRO A 52 2.73 9.39 0.24
CA PRO A 52 3.87 8.55 -0.12
C PRO A 52 4.92 8.42 0.99
N THR A 53 5.03 9.42 1.88
CA THR A 53 5.96 9.41 3.02
C THR A 53 5.52 8.43 4.10
N ASP A 54 4.23 8.44 4.48
CA ASP A 54 3.67 7.45 5.41
C ASP A 54 3.72 6.04 4.79
N LEU A 55 3.41 5.92 3.50
CA LEU A 55 3.50 4.64 2.78
C LEU A 55 4.93 4.08 2.79
N MET A 56 5.95 4.91 2.53
CA MET A 56 7.37 4.54 2.65
C MET A 56 7.70 4.06 4.07
N ALA A 57 7.24 4.78 5.10
CA ALA A 57 7.50 4.42 6.49
C ALA A 57 6.94 3.04 6.83
N LYS A 58 5.75 2.69 6.35
CA LYS A 58 5.13 1.37 6.56
C LYS A 58 5.85 0.25 5.80
N VAL A 59 6.25 0.49 4.56
CA VAL A 59 7.10 -0.46 3.81
C VAL A 59 8.40 -0.73 4.57
N ASN A 60 9.04 0.32 5.08
CA ASN A 60 10.26 0.19 5.88
C ASN A 60 10.04 -0.47 7.25
N ALA A 61 8.84 -0.33 7.85
CA ALA A 61 8.47 -1.06 9.04
C ALA A 61 8.40 -2.58 8.78
N GLU A 62 7.78 -3.02 7.68
CA GLU A 62 7.76 -4.43 7.27
C GLU A 62 9.17 -4.99 7.04
N ARG A 63 10.05 -4.20 6.43
CA ARG A 63 11.46 -4.58 6.22
C ARG A 63 12.22 -4.69 7.56
N SER A 64 12.05 -3.72 8.44
CA SER A 64 12.71 -3.68 9.74
C SER A 64 12.29 -4.83 10.66
N GLN A 65 10.99 -5.19 10.66
CA GLN A 65 10.47 -6.35 11.40
C GLN A 65 11.11 -7.68 10.97
N ARG A 66 11.69 -7.71 9.76
CA ARG A 66 12.37 -8.88 9.18
C ARG A 66 13.88 -8.71 9.15
N PHE A 67 14.42 -7.75 9.91
CA PHE A 67 15.85 -7.47 10.00
C PHE A 67 16.50 -7.09 8.66
N LEU A 68 15.72 -6.51 7.74
CA LEU A 68 16.21 -6.02 6.46
C LEU A 68 16.52 -4.53 6.54
N SER A 69 17.54 -4.09 5.80
CA SER A 69 17.85 -2.66 5.65
C SER A 69 16.68 -1.89 5.07
N THR A 70 16.39 -0.71 5.63
CA THR A 70 15.37 0.20 5.10
C THR A 70 15.77 0.72 3.72
N LEU A 71 14.77 0.91 2.85
CA LEU A 71 14.89 1.56 1.56
C LEU A 71 15.00 3.07 1.74
N LYS A 72 15.77 3.72 0.86
CA LYS A 72 15.92 5.17 0.80
C LYS A 72 14.98 5.74 -0.25
N THR A 73 14.33 6.86 0.08
CA THR A 73 13.57 7.59 -0.93
C THR A 73 14.51 8.16 -2.00
N ASP A 74 14.27 7.82 -3.26
CA ASP A 74 14.95 8.41 -4.41
C ASP A 74 13.98 9.26 -5.23
N SER A 75 14.30 10.55 -5.39
CA SER A 75 13.41 11.50 -6.07
C SER A 75 13.19 11.17 -7.54
N ARG A 76 14.16 10.54 -8.22
CA ARG A 76 14.05 10.18 -9.65
C ARG A 76 13.08 9.02 -9.82
N LEU A 77 13.14 8.04 -8.93
CA LEU A 77 12.14 6.96 -8.87
C LEU A 77 10.75 7.53 -8.53
N SER A 78 10.64 8.50 -7.62
CA SER A 78 9.35 9.14 -7.31
C SER A 78 8.79 9.95 -8.48
N THR A 79 9.64 10.61 -9.27
CA THR A 79 9.23 11.27 -10.52
C THR A 79 8.68 10.25 -11.52
N ALA A 80 9.41 9.17 -11.79
CA ALA A 80 8.95 8.12 -12.69
C ALA A 80 7.65 7.43 -12.20
N ALA A 81 7.49 7.25 -10.89
CA ALA A 81 6.28 6.72 -10.29
C ALA A 81 5.07 7.65 -10.49
N ASN A 82 5.26 8.97 -10.31
CA ASN A 82 4.22 9.96 -10.59
C ASN A 82 3.83 9.97 -12.06
N ASP A 83 4.82 9.93 -12.96
CA ASP A 83 4.56 9.90 -14.41
C ASP A 83 3.75 8.66 -14.81
N LYS A 84 4.06 7.50 -14.22
CA LYS A 84 3.30 6.25 -14.46
C LYS A 84 1.89 6.32 -13.88
N ALA A 85 1.72 6.83 -12.67
CA ALA A 85 0.41 6.96 -12.03
C ALA A 85 -0.51 7.90 -12.84
N ASN A 86 0.00 9.05 -13.25
CA ASN A 86 -0.75 10.00 -14.09
C ASN A 86 -1.11 9.40 -15.46
N ASP A 87 -0.20 8.63 -16.06
CA ASP A 87 -0.47 7.94 -17.32
C ASP A 87 -1.58 6.88 -17.18
N MET A 88 -1.56 6.09 -16.11
CA MET A 88 -2.61 5.11 -15.79
C MET A 88 -3.98 5.76 -15.60
N ILE A 89 -4.04 6.92 -14.93
CA ILE A 89 -5.28 7.70 -14.78
C ILE A 89 -5.73 8.25 -16.13
N THR A 90 -4.84 8.94 -16.85
CA THR A 90 -5.19 9.69 -18.07
C THR A 90 -5.65 8.77 -19.19
N ARG A 91 -5.07 7.56 -19.25
CA ARG A 91 -5.36 6.58 -20.30
C ARG A 91 -6.24 5.43 -19.81
N SER A 92 -6.82 5.54 -18.60
CA SER A 92 -7.77 4.58 -18.03
C SER A 92 -7.28 3.12 -18.12
N TYR A 93 -6.07 2.86 -17.62
CA TYR A 93 -5.55 1.49 -17.53
C TYR A 93 -4.83 1.25 -16.20
N PHE A 94 -4.84 0.01 -15.75
CA PHE A 94 -4.09 -0.43 -14.57
C PHE A 94 -3.27 -1.67 -14.91
N ALA A 95 -2.00 -1.45 -15.29
CA ALA A 95 -1.09 -2.52 -15.68
C ALA A 95 0.38 -2.09 -15.60
N HIS A 96 1.28 -3.06 -15.41
CA HIS A 96 2.73 -2.86 -15.45
C HIS A 96 3.20 -2.38 -16.84
N VAL A 97 2.56 -2.89 -17.89
CA VAL A 97 2.81 -2.50 -19.28
C VAL A 97 1.76 -1.48 -19.71
N ASP A 98 2.19 -0.35 -20.27
CA ASP A 98 1.28 0.65 -20.81
C ASP A 98 0.61 0.17 -22.12
N PRO A 99 -0.45 0.83 -22.61
CA PRO A 99 -1.14 0.37 -23.82
C PRO A 99 -0.30 0.49 -25.10
N ASP A 100 0.89 1.10 -25.04
CA ASP A 100 1.86 1.13 -26.14
C ASP A 100 2.90 0.00 -26.03
N GLY A 101 2.74 -0.90 -25.06
CA GLY A 101 3.60 -2.07 -24.85
C GLY A 101 4.87 -1.78 -24.06
N LYS A 102 4.97 -0.62 -23.37
CA LYS A 102 6.19 -0.23 -22.63
C LYS A 102 6.02 -0.43 -21.13
N TYR A 103 7.06 -0.96 -20.50
CA TYR A 103 7.20 -1.00 -19.05
C TYR A 103 7.54 0.40 -18.49
N VAL A 104 7.56 0.55 -17.17
CA VAL A 104 7.94 1.80 -16.50
C VAL A 104 9.44 2.15 -16.63
N TRP A 105 10.30 1.20 -17.03
CA TRP A 105 11.76 1.37 -17.10
C TRP A 105 12.25 2.57 -17.93
N PRO A 106 11.69 2.87 -19.12
CA PRO A 106 12.05 4.08 -19.86
C PRO A 106 11.73 5.37 -19.09
N ARG A 107 10.69 5.39 -18.25
CA ARG A 107 10.35 6.54 -17.39
C ARG A 107 11.39 6.71 -16.27
N ILE A 108 11.83 5.59 -15.67
CA ILE A 108 12.94 5.57 -14.69
C ILE A 108 14.24 6.11 -15.31
N GLU A 109 14.56 5.69 -16.52
CA GLU A 109 15.76 6.14 -17.25
C GLU A 109 15.67 7.60 -17.69
N ALA A 110 14.48 8.06 -18.09
CA ALA A 110 14.21 9.46 -18.44
C ALA A 110 14.30 10.37 -17.21
N ALA A 111 13.88 9.90 -16.03
CA ALA A 111 14.05 10.58 -14.75
C ALA A 111 15.51 10.60 -14.27
N GLY A 112 16.44 9.93 -14.98
CA GLY A 112 17.87 9.95 -14.69
C GLY A 112 18.33 8.94 -13.63
N TYR A 113 17.50 7.95 -13.31
CA TYR A 113 17.91 6.83 -12.45
C TYR A 113 18.64 5.78 -13.29
N LYS A 114 19.93 6.03 -13.57
CA LYS A 114 20.82 5.13 -14.32
C LYS A 114 22.29 5.47 -14.05
N PRO A 115 23.23 4.52 -14.26
CA PRO A 115 23.01 3.10 -14.51
C PRO A 115 22.51 2.37 -13.24
N TYR A 116 21.66 1.36 -13.42
CA TYR A 116 21.07 0.56 -12.33
C TYR A 116 21.42 -0.93 -12.46
N VAL A 117 21.43 -1.63 -11.33
CA VAL A 117 21.67 -3.08 -11.22
C VAL A 117 20.37 -3.86 -11.32
N THR A 118 19.31 -3.35 -10.70
CA THR A 118 18.00 -4.01 -10.64
C THR A 118 16.90 -2.97 -10.42
N LEU A 119 15.70 -3.29 -10.89
CA LEU A 119 14.49 -2.49 -10.75
C LEU A 119 13.32 -3.39 -10.35
N GLY A 120 12.30 -2.81 -9.72
CA GLY A 120 11.04 -3.49 -9.38
C GLY A 120 9.87 -2.50 -9.37
N GLU A 121 8.65 -3.03 -9.49
CA GLU A 121 7.41 -2.23 -9.48
C GLU A 121 6.32 -2.98 -8.69
N ASN A 122 5.66 -2.26 -7.79
CA ASN A 122 4.37 -2.65 -7.21
C ASN A 122 3.33 -1.59 -7.56
N LEU A 123 2.12 -2.03 -7.90
CA LEU A 123 0.98 -1.18 -8.22
C LEU A 123 -0.16 -1.43 -7.22
N ALA A 124 -0.97 -0.42 -6.96
CA ALA A 124 -2.21 -0.55 -6.19
C ALA A 124 -3.23 0.50 -6.65
N MET A 125 -4.52 0.19 -6.55
CA MET A 125 -5.62 1.11 -6.87
C MET A 125 -6.77 0.95 -5.87
N ASP A 126 -7.63 1.96 -5.76
CA ASP A 126 -8.84 1.95 -4.92
C ASP A 126 -8.61 1.69 -3.41
N PHE A 127 -7.47 2.16 -2.87
CA PHE A 127 -7.18 2.09 -1.44
C PHE A 127 -7.49 3.40 -0.71
N ASP A 128 -7.88 3.31 0.57
CA ASP A 128 -8.19 4.47 1.41
C ASP A 128 -7.11 4.79 2.47
N SER A 129 -6.06 3.95 2.57
CA SER A 129 -5.00 4.12 3.56
C SER A 129 -3.73 3.35 3.22
N ALA A 130 -2.58 3.91 3.60
CA ALA A 130 -1.27 3.29 3.40
C ALA A 130 -1.12 1.94 4.13
N ASN A 131 -1.79 1.74 5.28
CA ASN A 131 -1.77 0.45 5.99
C ASN A 131 -2.35 -0.67 5.12
N LYS A 132 -3.53 -0.43 4.51
CA LYS A 132 -4.19 -1.43 3.66
C LYS A 132 -3.40 -1.72 2.39
N VAL A 133 -2.73 -0.72 1.82
CA VAL A 133 -1.83 -0.92 0.66
C VAL A 133 -0.70 -1.87 1.03
N VAL A 134 0.01 -1.60 2.12
CA VAL A 134 1.13 -2.45 2.55
C VAL A 134 0.66 -3.85 2.93
N GLU A 135 -0.46 -3.96 3.65
CA GLU A 135 -1.07 -5.26 3.98
C GLU A 135 -1.41 -6.06 2.71
N ALA A 136 -2.06 -5.44 1.73
CA ALA A 136 -2.39 -6.09 0.46
C ALA A 136 -1.13 -6.51 -0.31
N TRP A 137 -0.11 -5.65 -0.38
CA TRP A 137 1.17 -6.01 -0.99
C TRP A 137 1.88 -7.13 -0.23
N MET A 138 1.84 -7.16 1.10
CA MET A 138 2.47 -8.23 1.88
C MET A 138 1.70 -9.56 1.80
N ASN A 139 0.39 -9.52 1.61
CA ASN A 139 -0.43 -10.71 1.39
C ASN A 139 -0.31 -11.27 -0.04
N SER A 140 0.18 -10.47 -0.98
CA SER A 140 0.47 -10.90 -2.35
C SER A 140 1.94 -11.35 -2.47
N PRO A 141 2.21 -12.62 -2.81
CA PRO A 141 3.58 -13.13 -2.88
C PRO A 141 4.51 -12.32 -3.80
N THR A 142 4.01 -11.85 -4.95
CA THR A 142 4.79 -11.08 -5.93
C THR A 142 5.11 -9.67 -5.43
N HIS A 143 4.12 -8.95 -4.91
CA HIS A 143 4.34 -7.62 -4.34
C HIS A 143 5.23 -7.66 -3.09
N ARG A 144 5.01 -8.67 -2.23
CA ARG A 144 5.83 -8.95 -1.06
C ARG A 144 7.28 -9.21 -1.46
N ALA A 145 7.51 -9.98 -2.54
CA ALA A 145 8.86 -10.29 -3.01
C ALA A 145 9.66 -9.01 -3.29
N ASN A 146 9.05 -7.98 -3.88
CA ASN A 146 9.70 -6.68 -4.05
C ASN A 146 10.00 -5.99 -2.72
N ILE A 147 9.03 -5.94 -1.79
CA ILE A 147 9.20 -5.28 -0.48
C ILE A 147 10.33 -5.93 0.34
N VAL A 148 10.47 -7.26 0.31
CA VAL A 148 11.48 -7.99 1.08
C VAL A 148 12.77 -8.26 0.31
N ASN A 149 12.89 -7.79 -0.94
CA ASN A 149 14.09 -8.00 -1.74
C ASN A 149 15.27 -7.23 -1.16
N THR A 150 16.33 -7.95 -0.80
CA THR A 150 17.56 -7.40 -0.22
C THR A 150 18.44 -6.71 -1.26
N LYS A 151 18.18 -6.91 -2.55
CA LYS A 151 18.90 -6.27 -3.63
C LYS A 151 18.47 -4.83 -3.89
N PHE A 152 17.35 -4.38 -3.35
CA PHE A 152 16.88 -2.99 -3.47
C PHE A 152 17.42 -2.12 -2.33
N GLU A 153 17.96 -0.96 -2.71
CA GLU A 153 18.46 0.08 -1.80
C GLU A 153 17.57 1.33 -1.82
N ASP A 154 16.99 1.65 -2.98
CA ASP A 154 16.20 2.84 -3.23
C ASP A 154 14.73 2.50 -3.56
N GLN A 155 13.83 3.41 -3.24
CA GLN A 155 12.42 3.35 -3.59
C GLN A 155 11.87 4.74 -3.93
N GLY A 156 10.99 4.81 -4.93
CA GLY A 156 10.17 5.97 -5.25
C GLY A 156 8.69 5.62 -5.20
N LEU A 157 7.89 6.51 -4.64
CA LEU A 157 6.46 6.29 -4.42
C LEU A 157 5.66 7.47 -4.97
N ALA A 158 4.51 7.14 -5.56
CA ALA A 158 3.49 8.10 -5.95
C ALA A 158 2.12 7.56 -5.58
N ALA A 159 1.24 8.45 -5.13
CA ALA A 159 -0.18 8.19 -4.97
C ALA A 159 -0.91 9.38 -5.59
N VAL A 160 -1.70 9.13 -6.64
CA VAL A 160 -2.34 10.17 -7.44
C VAL A 160 -3.83 9.89 -7.49
N ASP A 161 -4.62 10.85 -7.01
CA ASP A 161 -6.08 10.81 -7.13
C ASP A 161 -6.51 11.25 -8.54
N GLY A 162 -7.50 10.57 -9.11
CA GLY A 162 -8.05 10.96 -10.40
C GLY A 162 -9.29 10.19 -10.82
N LEU A 163 -9.94 10.70 -11.87
CA LEU A 163 -11.04 10.03 -12.53
C LEU A 163 -10.45 8.96 -13.45
N TYR A 164 -10.61 7.68 -13.10
CA TYR A 164 -10.13 6.56 -13.90
C TYR A 164 -11.09 6.27 -15.06
N GLU A 165 -12.38 6.24 -14.77
CA GLU A 165 -13.47 6.02 -15.73
C GLU A 165 -14.64 6.97 -15.41
N PRO A 166 -15.59 7.20 -16.33
CA PRO A 166 -16.76 8.04 -16.07
C PRO A 166 -17.50 7.60 -14.79
N GLY A 167 -17.44 8.43 -13.75
CA GLY A 167 -18.07 8.16 -12.45
C GLY A 167 -17.22 7.35 -11.46
N HIS A 168 -16.01 6.94 -11.82
CA HIS A 168 -15.08 6.21 -10.94
C HIS A 168 -13.86 7.06 -10.62
N ASN A 169 -13.91 7.73 -9.47
CA ASN A 169 -12.73 8.35 -8.86
C ASN A 169 -11.94 7.27 -8.12
N THR A 170 -10.63 7.22 -8.35
CA THR A 170 -9.71 6.30 -7.69
C THR A 170 -8.44 7.02 -7.25
N ILE A 171 -7.62 6.32 -6.47
CA ILE A 171 -6.23 6.66 -6.25
C ILE A 171 -5.35 5.61 -6.90
N MET A 172 -4.42 6.05 -7.75
CA MET A 172 -3.39 5.21 -8.36
C MET A 172 -2.11 5.28 -7.55
N ILE A 173 -1.63 4.14 -7.06
CA ILE A 173 -0.41 4.04 -6.27
C ILE A 173 0.63 3.28 -7.07
N VAL A 174 1.81 3.87 -7.20
CA VAL A 174 2.97 3.28 -7.88
C VAL A 174 4.15 3.28 -6.93
N SER A 175 4.77 2.11 -6.76
CA SER A 175 5.99 1.91 -5.96
C SER A 175 7.08 1.33 -6.82
N LEU A 176 8.11 2.12 -7.11
CA LEU A 176 9.27 1.72 -7.89
C LEU A 176 10.45 1.46 -6.97
N PHE A 177 11.14 0.34 -7.18
CA PHE A 177 12.33 -0.05 -6.43
C PHE A 177 13.55 -0.06 -7.33
N GLY A 178 14.72 0.24 -6.78
CA GLY A 178 15.95 0.21 -7.56
C GLY A 178 17.22 0.10 -6.73
N THR A 179 18.30 -0.23 -7.42
CA THR A 179 19.68 -0.06 -6.91
C THR A 179 20.58 0.44 -8.03
N LEU A 180 21.27 1.55 -7.80
CA LEU A 180 22.25 2.09 -8.74
C LEU A 180 23.53 1.24 -8.79
N VAL A 181 24.19 1.23 -9.94
CA VAL A 181 25.55 0.70 -10.04
C VAL A 181 26.47 1.62 -9.24
N LYS A 182 27.12 1.07 -8.21
CA LYS A 182 28.13 1.79 -7.44
C LYS A 182 29.39 1.91 -8.30
N THR A 183 29.69 3.11 -8.77
CA THR A 183 31.00 3.39 -9.37
C THR A 183 32.04 3.20 -8.28
N GLN A 184 32.92 2.20 -8.43
CA GLN A 184 34.12 2.11 -7.61
C GLN A 184 34.91 3.41 -7.84
N THR A 185 34.91 4.30 -6.86
CA THR A 185 35.96 5.32 -6.78
C THR A 185 37.23 4.57 -6.43
N ASN A 186 37.99 4.17 -7.45
CA ASN A 186 39.39 3.81 -7.22
C ASN A 186 40.01 4.96 -6.42
N PRO A 187 40.77 4.69 -5.34
CA PRO A 187 41.54 5.71 -4.65
C PRO A 187 42.31 6.52 -5.71
N PRO A 188 42.47 7.85 -5.52
CA PRO A 188 43.30 8.64 -6.41
C PRO A 188 44.63 7.92 -6.60
N ALA A 189 45.05 7.73 -7.86
CA ALA A 189 46.35 7.15 -8.15
C ALA A 189 47.40 7.80 -7.24
N PRO A 190 48.30 7.03 -6.61
CA PRO A 190 49.37 7.60 -5.80
C PRO A 190 50.05 8.72 -6.59
N ALA A 191 50.27 9.87 -5.95
CA ALA A 191 50.93 11.01 -6.58
C ALA A 191 52.20 10.53 -7.31
N PRO A 192 52.49 11.03 -8.53
CA PRO A 192 53.67 10.62 -9.27
C PRO A 192 54.90 10.82 -8.37
N SER A 193 55.64 9.74 -8.17
CA SER A 193 56.92 9.77 -7.45
C SER A 193 57.82 10.82 -8.12
N PRO A 194 58.55 11.67 -7.35
CA PRO A 194 59.43 12.67 -7.92
C PRO A 194 60.45 12.03 -8.86
N THR A 195 60.63 12.66 -10.02
CA THR A 195 61.57 12.27 -11.07
C THR A 195 62.96 12.01 -10.49
N PRO A 196 63.56 10.82 -10.70
CA PRO A 196 64.93 10.57 -10.28
C PRO A 196 65.89 11.43 -11.10
N THR A 197 66.76 12.17 -10.40
CA THR A 197 67.87 12.92 -10.97
C THR A 197 68.83 11.97 -11.69
N THR A 198 69.19 12.33 -12.92
CA THR A 198 70.12 11.61 -13.79
C THR A 198 71.45 11.30 -13.08
N THR A 199 71.77 10.01 -12.92
CA THR A 199 73.10 9.52 -12.50
C THR A 199 73.80 8.91 -13.73
N PRO A 200 75.14 9.02 -13.90
CA PRO A 200 75.84 8.66 -15.14
C PRO A 200 75.89 7.14 -15.39
N PRO A 201 76.12 6.71 -16.64
CA PRO A 201 75.96 5.31 -17.06
C PRO A 201 77.16 4.44 -16.66
N PRO A 202 76.91 3.15 -16.34
CA PRO A 202 77.88 2.11 -16.65
C PRO A 202 77.28 0.93 -17.43
N ALA A 203 77.93 0.66 -18.58
CA ALA A 203 78.34 -0.62 -19.18
C ALA A 203 77.36 -1.81 -19.35
N PRO A 204 77.62 -2.72 -20.33
CA PRO A 204 76.60 -3.34 -21.17
C PRO A 204 75.90 -4.58 -20.59
N THR A 205 74.71 -4.79 -21.17
CA THR A 205 73.79 -5.93 -21.18
C THR A 205 74.41 -7.34 -21.04
N PRO A 206 73.73 -8.23 -20.28
CA PRO A 206 73.58 -9.62 -20.66
C PRO A 206 72.15 -9.95 -21.14
N THR A 207 72.14 -10.81 -22.15
CA THR A 207 71.12 -11.48 -22.97
C THR A 207 69.78 -11.86 -22.28
N PRO A 208 68.65 -11.85 -23.01
CA PRO A 208 67.31 -12.12 -22.46
C PRO A 208 67.10 -13.60 -22.11
N THR A 209 66.55 -13.85 -20.92
CA THR A 209 65.96 -15.14 -20.54
C THR A 209 64.45 -15.12 -20.72
N SER A 210 63.99 -16.01 -21.61
CA SER A 210 62.70 -16.74 -21.67
C SER A 210 61.37 -15.95 -21.66
N PRO A 211 60.44 -16.23 -22.60
CA PRO A 211 59.11 -15.65 -22.60
C PRO A 211 58.26 -16.19 -21.44
N THR A 212 57.61 -15.28 -20.72
CA THR A 212 56.51 -15.56 -19.80
C THR A 212 55.37 -16.27 -20.54
N PRO A 213 54.81 -17.38 -20.01
CA PRO A 213 53.67 -18.03 -20.64
C PRO A 213 52.46 -17.09 -20.62
N THR A 214 51.84 -16.92 -21.79
CA THR A 214 50.57 -16.24 -21.99
C THR A 214 49.51 -16.82 -21.05
N PRO A 215 48.73 -16.01 -20.32
CA PRO A 215 47.63 -16.52 -19.52
C PRO A 215 46.64 -17.24 -20.43
N THR A 216 46.39 -18.51 -20.13
CA THR A 216 45.36 -19.31 -20.80
C THR A 216 44.01 -18.61 -20.62
N PRO A 217 43.23 -18.37 -21.70
CA PRO A 217 41.90 -17.80 -21.58
C PRO A 217 41.05 -18.69 -20.66
N PRO A 218 40.23 -18.10 -19.77
CA PRO A 218 39.35 -18.87 -18.91
C PRO A 218 38.45 -19.80 -19.75
N PRO A 219 38.10 -20.99 -19.24
CA PRO A 219 37.28 -21.94 -19.97
C PRO A 219 35.97 -21.26 -20.36
N VAL A 220 35.63 -21.33 -21.65
CA VAL A 220 34.35 -20.84 -22.18
C VAL A 220 33.26 -21.64 -21.47
N THR A 221 32.59 -21.02 -20.50
CA THR A 221 31.42 -21.59 -19.84
C THR A 221 30.40 -21.90 -20.93
N ALA A 222 30.10 -23.19 -21.14
CA ALA A 222 29.07 -23.61 -22.07
C ALA A 222 27.74 -22.95 -21.66
N VAL A 223 27.20 -22.12 -22.55
CA VAL A 223 25.90 -21.48 -22.35
C VAL A 223 24.84 -22.58 -22.38
N ILE A 224 24.25 -22.89 -21.22
CA ILE A 224 23.11 -23.80 -21.15
C ILE A 224 21.92 -23.07 -21.78
N PRO A 225 21.28 -23.62 -22.82
CA PRO A 225 20.15 -22.95 -23.48
C PRO A 225 18.96 -22.85 -22.51
N VAL A 226 18.21 -21.75 -22.61
CA VAL A 226 16.98 -21.54 -21.83
C VAL A 226 15.86 -22.39 -22.41
N GLU A 227 15.28 -23.26 -21.58
CA GLU A 227 14.18 -24.16 -21.95
C GLU A 227 13.02 -24.06 -20.96
N ILE A 228 11.79 -23.95 -21.48
CA ILE A 228 10.55 -23.84 -20.69
C ILE A 228 9.95 -25.25 -20.56
N SER A 229 9.76 -25.73 -19.33
CA SER A 229 9.16 -27.05 -19.08
C SER A 229 7.69 -27.07 -19.49
N LYS A 230 7.22 -28.26 -19.90
CA LYS A 230 5.81 -28.50 -20.18
C LYS A 230 4.96 -28.71 -18.92
N ASP A 231 5.60 -28.98 -17.80
CA ASP A 231 4.96 -29.32 -16.52
C ASP A 231 4.64 -28.05 -15.71
N ILE A 232 3.85 -27.15 -16.29
CA ILE A 232 3.39 -25.94 -15.60
C ILE A 232 2.25 -26.26 -14.64
N LYS A 233 2.19 -25.53 -13.52
CA LYS A 233 1.06 -25.60 -12.58
C LYS A 233 0.26 -24.31 -12.68
N ILE A 234 -1.05 -24.44 -12.84
CA ILE A 234 -2.00 -23.33 -12.87
C ILE A 234 -3.04 -23.60 -11.78
N ILE A 235 -3.22 -22.64 -10.88
CA ILE A 235 -4.19 -22.73 -9.78
C ILE A 235 -5.08 -21.48 -9.84
N SER A 236 -6.40 -21.67 -9.88
CA SER A 236 -7.36 -20.56 -9.84
C SER A 236 -8.02 -20.44 -8.46
N THR A 237 -8.05 -19.23 -7.91
CA THR A 237 -8.71 -18.93 -6.64
C THR A 237 -9.64 -17.73 -6.81
N SER A 238 -10.89 -17.82 -6.34
CA SER A 238 -11.80 -16.67 -6.33
C SER A 238 -11.77 -15.97 -4.97
N LEU A 239 -11.53 -14.67 -4.96
CA LEU A 239 -11.48 -13.85 -3.74
C LEU A 239 -12.10 -12.47 -4.02
N SER A 240 -13.07 -12.07 -3.20
CA SER A 240 -13.65 -10.71 -3.21
C SER A 240 -14.12 -10.19 -4.57
N GLY A 241 -14.71 -11.05 -5.41
CA GLY A 241 -15.20 -10.68 -6.75
C GLY A 241 -14.15 -10.74 -7.87
N HIS A 242 -12.92 -11.15 -7.56
CA HIS A 242 -11.85 -11.38 -8.52
C HIS A 242 -11.48 -12.87 -8.61
N THR A 243 -10.94 -13.26 -9.77
CA THR A 243 -10.35 -14.57 -10.03
C THR A 243 -8.84 -14.40 -10.13
N MET A 244 -8.12 -14.91 -9.14
CA MET A 244 -6.66 -14.98 -9.15
C MET A 244 -6.24 -16.27 -9.86
N VAL A 245 -5.31 -16.17 -10.81
CA VAL A 245 -4.73 -17.33 -11.50
C VAL A 245 -3.24 -17.36 -11.22
N ASP A 246 -2.83 -18.21 -10.28
CA ASP A 246 -1.45 -18.46 -9.92
C ASP A 246 -0.81 -19.43 -10.91
N ILE A 247 0.37 -19.07 -11.39
CA ILE A 247 1.14 -19.90 -12.32
C ILE A 247 2.52 -20.20 -11.74
N THR A 248 2.96 -21.45 -11.88
CA THR A 248 4.32 -21.90 -11.58
C THR A 248 4.88 -22.57 -12.81
N VAL A 249 6.01 -22.05 -13.29
CA VAL A 249 6.65 -22.46 -14.54
C VAL A 249 8.09 -22.90 -14.25
N PRO A 250 8.43 -24.18 -14.41
CA PRO A 250 9.80 -24.63 -14.35
C PRO A 250 10.55 -24.25 -15.64
N ILE A 251 11.70 -23.58 -15.51
CA ILE A 251 12.54 -23.09 -16.61
C ILE A 251 14.01 -23.38 -16.30
N SER A 252 14.73 -23.98 -17.25
CA SER A 252 16.16 -24.25 -17.17
C SER A 252 16.98 -23.16 -17.89
N GLY A 253 18.31 -23.14 -17.70
CA GLY A 253 19.20 -22.24 -18.44
C GLY A 253 19.36 -20.81 -17.89
N ASN A 254 18.95 -20.55 -16.65
CA ASN A 254 19.13 -19.26 -15.94
C ASN A 254 18.69 -18.04 -16.76
N PRO A 255 17.39 -17.93 -17.08
CA PRO A 255 16.88 -16.79 -17.83
C PRO A 255 17.07 -15.48 -17.05
N THR A 256 17.36 -14.39 -17.77
CA THR A 256 17.49 -13.04 -17.22
C THR A 256 16.15 -12.32 -17.07
N LEU A 257 15.16 -12.73 -17.87
CA LEU A 257 13.78 -12.23 -17.81
C LEU A 257 12.83 -13.37 -18.18
N VAL A 258 11.73 -13.49 -17.45
CA VAL A 258 10.65 -14.41 -17.74
C VAL A 258 9.34 -13.63 -17.65
N THR A 259 8.51 -13.72 -18.68
CA THR A 259 7.20 -13.06 -18.73
C THR A 259 6.13 -14.07 -19.12
N ALA A 260 4.93 -13.87 -18.60
CA ALA A 260 3.75 -14.66 -18.92
C ALA A 260 2.62 -13.75 -19.38
N GLN A 261 1.90 -14.17 -20.42
CA GLN A 261 0.75 -13.48 -20.95
C GLN A 261 -0.47 -14.39 -20.92
N LEU A 262 -1.58 -13.89 -20.40
CA LEU A 262 -2.87 -14.59 -20.38
C LEU A 262 -3.97 -13.59 -20.72
N ASN A 263 -4.74 -13.87 -21.79
CA ASN A 263 -5.64 -12.89 -22.42
C ASN A 263 -4.91 -11.58 -22.75
N THR A 264 -5.39 -10.45 -22.23
CA THR A 264 -4.81 -9.11 -22.41
C THR A 264 -3.78 -8.76 -21.35
N GLN A 265 -3.61 -9.58 -20.31
CA GLN A 265 -2.68 -9.30 -19.21
C GLN A 265 -1.31 -9.91 -19.48
N SER A 266 -0.26 -9.18 -19.09
CA SER A 266 1.14 -9.63 -19.12
C SER A 266 1.82 -9.33 -17.80
N ILE A 267 2.51 -10.32 -17.25
CA ILE A 267 3.20 -10.24 -15.96
C ILE A 267 4.64 -10.75 -16.10
N SER A 268 5.55 -10.22 -15.30
CA SER A 268 6.90 -10.79 -15.14
C SER A 268 6.86 -11.88 -14.08
N LEU A 269 7.44 -13.04 -14.38
CA LEU A 269 7.56 -14.14 -13.43
C LEU A 269 8.83 -13.98 -12.59
N ILE A 270 8.70 -14.29 -11.31
CA ILE A 270 9.78 -14.17 -10.33
C ILE A 270 10.28 -15.57 -9.99
N GLN A 271 11.60 -15.74 -9.92
CA GLN A 271 12.19 -17.01 -9.51
C GLN A 271 11.77 -17.39 -8.07
N SER A 272 11.32 -18.63 -7.90
CA SER A 272 10.98 -19.28 -6.64
C SER A 272 12.20 -19.47 -5.74
N GLN A 273 11.95 -19.91 -4.51
CA GLN A 273 12.99 -20.49 -3.66
C GLN A 273 13.51 -21.83 -4.21
N THR A 274 12.70 -22.54 -5.00
CA THR A 274 13.15 -23.69 -5.78
C THR A 274 13.91 -23.22 -7.01
N ALA A 275 15.17 -23.61 -7.14
CA ALA A 275 15.98 -23.26 -8.32
C ALA A 275 15.31 -23.78 -9.61
N GLY A 276 15.14 -22.88 -10.58
CA GLY A 276 14.49 -23.18 -11.86
C GLY A 276 12.97 -23.10 -11.85
N GLU A 277 12.29 -22.78 -10.74
CA GLU A 277 10.85 -22.48 -10.77
C GLU A 277 10.61 -20.97 -10.82
N PHE A 278 9.63 -20.53 -11.62
CA PHE A 278 9.22 -19.13 -11.74
C PHE A 278 7.72 -19.00 -11.46
N LEU A 279 7.34 -18.00 -10.66
CA LEU A 279 5.95 -17.80 -10.24
C LEU A 279 5.39 -16.46 -10.72
N GLY A 280 4.07 -16.42 -10.92
CA GLY A 280 3.32 -15.20 -11.16
C GLY A 280 1.83 -15.40 -10.88
N THR A 281 1.10 -14.31 -10.73
CA THR A 281 -0.35 -14.32 -10.48
C THR A 281 -1.03 -13.33 -11.44
N PHE A 282 -2.01 -13.80 -12.19
CA PHE A 282 -2.94 -12.93 -12.92
C PHE A 282 -4.17 -12.64 -12.07
N THR A 283 -4.78 -11.46 -12.24
CA THR A 283 -6.00 -11.07 -11.51
C THR A 283 -7.07 -10.65 -12.49
N PHE A 284 -8.15 -11.41 -12.61
CA PHE A 284 -9.26 -11.12 -13.51
C PHE A 284 -10.51 -10.76 -12.72
N ASN A 285 -11.44 -10.05 -13.36
CA ASN A 285 -12.79 -9.91 -12.81
C ASN A 285 -13.53 -11.25 -12.91
N GLN A 286 -14.41 -11.57 -11.95
CA GLN A 286 -15.15 -12.84 -11.96
C GLN A 286 -16.03 -13.04 -13.22
N SER A 287 -16.38 -11.95 -13.91
CA SER A 287 -17.15 -11.97 -15.16
C SER A 287 -16.32 -12.31 -16.41
N GLU A 288 -14.99 -12.37 -16.32
CA GLU A 288 -14.14 -12.69 -17.47
C GLU A 288 -14.11 -14.20 -17.73
N ASP A 289 -14.38 -14.58 -18.98
CA ASP A 289 -14.30 -15.96 -19.43
C ASP A 289 -12.84 -16.34 -19.72
N LEU A 290 -12.35 -17.34 -18.98
CA LEU A 290 -10.99 -17.86 -19.10
C LEU A 290 -10.94 -19.26 -19.75
N THR A 291 -12.08 -19.79 -20.20
CA THR A 291 -12.23 -21.20 -20.63
C THR A 291 -11.54 -21.54 -21.96
N GLN A 292 -11.19 -20.54 -22.77
CA GLN A 292 -10.43 -20.72 -24.03
C GLN A 292 -9.14 -19.90 -24.08
N SER A 293 -8.68 -19.43 -22.92
CA SER A 293 -7.49 -18.60 -22.84
C SER A 293 -6.21 -19.41 -23.09
N LYS A 294 -5.23 -18.77 -23.71
CA LYS A 294 -3.88 -19.32 -23.90
C LYS A 294 -2.91 -18.59 -23.01
N LEU A 295 -2.10 -19.34 -22.27
CA LEU A 295 -0.98 -18.83 -21.50
C LEU A 295 0.28 -18.87 -22.37
N SER A 296 0.86 -17.72 -22.68
CA SER A 296 2.11 -17.62 -23.43
C SER A 296 3.24 -17.23 -22.49
N ILE A 297 4.32 -18.02 -22.45
CA ILE A 297 5.52 -17.75 -21.66
C ILE A 297 6.66 -17.36 -22.61
N GLU A 298 7.32 -16.24 -22.34
CA GLU A 298 8.58 -15.81 -22.98
C GLU A 298 9.69 -15.78 -21.92
N ALA A 299 10.79 -16.50 -22.16
CA ALA A 299 12.00 -16.46 -21.35
C ALA A 299 13.18 -15.93 -22.19
N ARG A 300 14.04 -15.12 -21.59
CA ARG A 300 15.23 -14.55 -22.26
C ARG A 300 16.52 -14.99 -21.60
N ASP A 301 17.51 -15.37 -22.40
CA ASP A 301 18.85 -15.68 -21.90
C ASP A 301 19.70 -14.42 -21.66
N SER A 302 20.96 -14.59 -21.23
CA SER A 302 21.90 -13.48 -21.00
C SER A 302 22.35 -12.76 -22.28
N SER A 303 22.12 -13.37 -23.44
CA SER A 303 22.44 -12.82 -24.77
C SER A 303 21.23 -12.13 -25.41
N GLY A 304 20.06 -12.18 -24.76
CA GLY A 304 18.81 -11.58 -25.23
C GLY A 304 18.00 -12.45 -26.19
N ILE A 305 18.40 -13.72 -26.41
CA ILE A 305 17.63 -14.66 -27.23
C ILE A 305 16.36 -15.04 -26.47
N LYS A 306 15.25 -15.09 -27.20
CA LYS A 306 13.91 -15.39 -26.68
C LYS A 306 13.55 -16.85 -26.94
N THR A 307 13.06 -17.52 -25.90
CA THR A 307 12.39 -18.82 -25.97
C THR A 307 10.93 -18.62 -25.59
N ASN A 308 10.01 -18.99 -26.49
CA ASN A 308 8.58 -18.81 -26.30
C ASN A 308 7.84 -20.16 -26.30
N GLN A 309 6.88 -20.32 -25.39
CA GLN A 309 6.04 -21.51 -25.31
C GLN A 309 4.61 -21.16 -24.91
N GLU A 310 3.63 -21.69 -25.65
CA GLU A 310 2.20 -21.54 -25.35
C GLU A 310 1.63 -22.78 -24.66
N PHE A 311 0.66 -22.55 -23.77
CA PHE A 311 -0.06 -23.57 -23.01
C PHE A 311 -1.57 -23.30 -23.05
N PRO A 312 -2.41 -24.33 -23.27
CA PRO A 312 -3.85 -24.19 -23.12
C PRO A 312 -4.22 -24.05 -21.63
N VAL A 313 -5.13 -23.13 -21.31
CA VAL A 313 -5.63 -22.95 -19.95
C VAL A 313 -7.03 -23.54 -19.84
N ASN A 314 -7.16 -24.70 -19.17
CA ASN A 314 -8.45 -25.26 -18.77
C ASN A 314 -8.69 -24.97 -17.29
N ILE A 315 -9.27 -23.81 -16.98
CA ILE A 315 -9.73 -23.49 -15.63
C ILE A 315 -11.16 -24.02 -15.49
N GLU A 316 -11.31 -25.24 -15.00
CA GLU A 316 -12.61 -25.73 -14.54
C GLU A 316 -12.97 -24.99 -13.24
N SER A 317 -14.11 -24.30 -13.25
CA SER A 317 -14.66 -23.57 -12.12
C SER A 317 -15.12 -24.52 -11.01
N HIS A 318 -14.18 -25.11 -10.28
CA HIS A 318 -14.47 -25.89 -9.09
C HIS A 318 -14.83 -24.97 -7.91
N VAL A 319 -16.12 -24.61 -7.82
CA VAL A 319 -16.71 -24.04 -6.61
C VAL A 319 -16.82 -25.14 -5.56
N THR A 320 -15.89 -25.17 -4.60
CA THR A 320 -16.09 -25.96 -3.37
C THR A 320 -15.39 -25.28 -2.19
N GLY A 321 -16.17 -24.70 -1.28
CA GLY A 321 -15.66 -24.21 0.01
C GLY A 321 -16.41 -23.00 0.55
N SER A 322 -17.60 -23.24 1.10
CA SER A 322 -18.40 -22.29 1.87
C SER A 322 -17.60 -21.63 3.01
N ALA A 323 -17.17 -20.39 2.83
CA ALA A 323 -17.05 -19.44 3.93
C ALA A 323 -18.25 -18.50 3.82
N GLN A 324 -19.18 -18.59 4.78
CA GLN A 324 -20.35 -17.74 4.83
C GLN A 324 -19.90 -16.27 4.87
N SER A 325 -20.21 -15.57 3.78
CA SER A 325 -20.20 -14.11 3.71
C SER A 325 -21.31 -13.62 4.64
N GLU A 326 -20.94 -13.18 5.85
CA GLU A 326 -21.76 -12.17 6.52
C GLU A 326 -21.64 -10.91 5.66
N THR A 327 -22.64 -10.73 4.81
CA THR A 327 -22.88 -9.47 4.10
C THR A 327 -23.18 -8.39 5.13
N VAL A 328 -22.13 -7.70 5.58
CA VAL A 328 -22.31 -6.41 6.25
C VAL A 328 -22.70 -5.41 5.16
N PRO A 329 -23.89 -4.79 5.23
CA PRO A 329 -24.25 -3.76 4.26
C PRO A 329 -23.26 -2.61 4.40
N VAL A 330 -22.50 -2.34 3.35
CA VAL A 330 -21.71 -1.11 3.22
C VAL A 330 -22.70 0.03 2.99
N SER A 331 -23.31 0.50 4.07
CA SER A 331 -23.92 1.82 4.06
C SER A 331 -22.78 2.83 3.96
N ASN A 332 -22.80 3.68 2.93
CA ASN A 332 -22.03 4.90 2.86
C ASN A 332 -22.51 5.91 3.93
N GLU A 333 -22.47 5.51 5.20
CA GLU A 333 -22.59 6.44 6.31
C GLU A 333 -21.27 7.17 6.43
N ALA A 334 -21.24 8.36 5.82
CA ALA A 334 -20.16 9.33 5.88
C ALA A 334 -19.53 9.32 7.28
N GLY A 335 -18.20 9.24 7.39
CA GLY A 335 -17.47 9.13 8.66
C GLY A 335 -17.88 10.17 9.73
N VAL A 336 -18.51 11.26 9.31
CA VAL A 336 -19.25 12.22 10.13
C VAL A 336 -20.30 11.56 11.04
N ILE A 337 -21.10 10.59 10.56
CA ILE A 337 -22.10 9.87 11.35
C ILE A 337 -21.43 8.97 12.40
N LYS A 338 -20.32 8.30 12.07
CA LYS A 338 -19.55 7.51 13.06
C LYS A 338 -18.92 8.40 14.14
N ILE A 339 -18.33 9.53 13.76
CA ILE A 339 -17.75 10.49 14.70
C ILE A 339 -18.84 11.11 15.57
N LEU A 340 -19.98 11.51 14.98
CA LEU A 340 -21.13 12.01 15.73
C LEU A 340 -21.67 10.95 16.69
N ARG A 341 -21.79 9.67 16.28
CA ARG A 341 -22.20 8.56 17.16
C ARG A 341 -21.24 8.40 18.35
N ILE A 342 -19.93 8.50 18.14
CA ILE A 342 -18.93 8.44 19.22
C ILE A 342 -19.09 9.64 20.17
N ILE A 343 -19.21 10.86 19.63
CA ILE A 343 -19.37 12.07 20.42
C ILE A 343 -20.67 12.03 21.24
N PHE A 344 -21.80 11.70 20.61
CA PHE A 344 -23.10 11.55 21.27
C PHE A 344 -23.08 10.42 22.31
N GLY A 345 -22.37 9.31 22.04
CA GLY A 345 -22.18 8.21 22.99
C GLY A 345 -21.41 8.66 24.24
N ILE A 346 -20.32 9.39 24.08
CA ILE A 346 -19.54 9.96 25.20
C ILE A 346 -20.41 10.92 26.02
N PHE A 347 -21.14 11.81 25.37
CA PHE A 347 -22.03 12.75 26.06
C PHE A 347 -23.18 12.04 26.80
N ALA A 348 -23.76 10.99 26.22
CA ALA A 348 -24.80 10.18 26.85
C ALA A 348 -24.28 9.47 28.11
N VAL A 349 -23.06 8.92 28.06
CA VAL A 349 -22.42 8.27 29.22
C VAL A 349 -22.12 9.29 30.33
N ILE A 350 -21.57 10.46 29.99
CA ILE A 350 -21.31 11.53 30.96
C ILE A 350 -22.62 11.98 31.62
N TYR A 351 -23.69 12.16 30.83
CA TYR A 351 -24.99 12.58 31.34
C TYR A 351 -25.65 11.50 32.23
N LEU A 352 -25.57 10.23 31.84
CA LEU A 352 -26.04 9.11 32.66
C LEU A 352 -25.28 9.05 33.99
N GLY A 353 -23.97 9.31 33.98
CA GLY A 353 -23.17 9.44 35.19
C GLY A 353 -23.67 10.55 36.13
N PHE A 354 -24.03 11.71 35.59
CA PHE A 354 -24.63 12.79 36.39
C PHE A 354 -26.00 12.43 36.98
N LEU A 355 -26.84 11.71 36.23
CA LEU A 355 -28.14 11.23 36.74
C LEU A 355 -27.97 10.20 37.87
N ILE A 356 -27.04 9.27 37.72
CA ILE A 356 -26.73 8.27 38.76
C ILE A 356 -26.19 8.98 40.00
N LEU A 357 -25.29 9.95 39.85
CA LEU A 357 -24.75 10.71 40.96
C LEU A 357 -25.84 11.53 41.69
N ASP A 358 -26.74 12.21 40.96
CA ASP A 358 -27.88 12.92 41.57
C ASP A 358 -28.81 11.93 42.30
N ALA A 359 -29.09 10.76 41.72
CA ALA A 359 -29.91 9.72 42.34
C ALA A 359 -29.28 9.15 43.63
N VAL A 360 -27.96 8.92 43.63
CA VAL A 360 -27.22 8.44 44.81
C VAL A 360 -27.21 9.50 45.92
N ILE A 361 -26.99 10.78 45.58
CA ILE A 361 -27.03 11.88 46.55
C ILE A 361 -28.43 12.01 47.16
N LEU A 362 -29.48 11.97 46.34
CA LEU A 362 -30.87 12.02 46.82
C LEU A 362 -31.23 10.84 47.72
N HIS A 363 -30.77 9.64 47.38
CA HIS A 363 -31.02 8.44 48.18
C HIS A 363 -30.26 8.47 49.52
N ARG A 364 -28.99 8.90 49.51
CA ARG A 364 -28.15 9.00 50.70
C ARG A 364 -28.66 10.03 51.69
N ASP A 365 -29.10 11.19 51.20
CA ASP A 365 -29.49 12.33 52.05
C ASP A 365 -30.99 12.33 52.42
N LYS A 366 -31.77 11.33 51.97
CA LYS A 366 -33.22 11.18 52.21
C LYS A 366 -34.04 12.44 51.87
N ILE A 367 -33.60 13.20 50.88
CA ILE A 367 -34.21 14.49 50.52
C ILE A 367 -35.49 14.23 49.71
N LYS A 368 -36.65 14.61 50.23
CA LYS A 368 -37.91 14.65 49.48
C LYS A 368 -37.97 15.95 48.66
N ARG A 369 -38.06 15.84 47.33
CA ARG A 369 -38.27 16.99 46.43
C ARG A 369 -39.77 17.10 46.11
N ASP A 370 -40.43 18.15 46.61
CA ASP A 370 -41.79 18.47 46.19
C ASP A 370 -41.79 18.99 44.74
N GLY A 371 -42.60 18.38 43.87
CA GLY A 371 -42.85 18.86 42.51
C GLY A 371 -42.14 18.14 41.36
N ILE A 372 -41.38 17.05 41.59
CA ILE A 372 -40.92 16.19 40.48
C ILE A 372 -42.12 15.38 39.98
N ARG A 373 -42.69 15.78 38.83
CA ARG A 373 -43.69 14.97 38.14
C ARG A 373 -42.98 13.81 37.43
N PRO A 374 -43.44 12.55 37.58
CA PRO A 374 -42.81 11.36 36.96
C PRO A 374 -42.56 11.50 35.45
N ASN A 375 -43.36 12.34 34.80
CA ASN A 375 -43.41 12.50 33.35
C ASN A 375 -42.18 13.22 32.75
N ALA A 376 -41.38 13.95 33.55
CA ALA A 376 -40.18 14.62 33.04
C ALA A 376 -39.09 13.63 32.62
N HIS A 377 -38.92 12.55 33.39
CA HIS A 377 -37.99 11.48 33.06
C HIS A 377 -38.49 10.64 31.87
N LEU A 378 -39.82 10.46 31.76
CA LEU A 378 -40.45 9.76 30.63
C LEU A 378 -40.29 10.55 29.31
N LEU A 379 -40.48 11.87 29.33
CA LEU A 379 -40.30 12.72 28.15
C LEU A 379 -38.85 12.69 27.66
N ILE A 380 -37.88 12.72 28.59
CA ILE A 380 -36.45 12.67 28.28
C ILE A 380 -36.04 11.28 27.78
N PHE A 381 -36.60 10.20 28.34
CA PHE A 381 -36.42 8.84 27.84
C PHE A 381 -36.97 8.68 26.41
N VAL A 382 -38.16 9.24 26.12
CA VAL A 382 -38.74 9.22 24.78
C VAL A 382 -37.91 10.04 23.78
N ILE A 383 -37.33 11.17 24.20
CA ILE A 383 -36.40 11.95 23.34
C ILE A 383 -35.12 11.16 23.09
N LEU A 384 -34.56 10.48 24.09
CA LEU A 384 -33.35 9.65 23.93
C LEU A 384 -33.61 8.46 23.00
N VAL A 385 -34.72 7.75 23.21
CA VAL A 385 -35.17 6.61 22.38
C VAL A 385 -35.45 7.08 20.95
N GLY A 386 -36.08 8.24 20.78
CA GLY A 386 -36.33 8.86 19.48
C GLY A 386 -35.04 9.23 18.75
N VAL A 387 -34.04 9.77 19.45
CA VAL A 387 -32.73 10.07 18.84
C VAL A 387 -31.98 8.79 18.48
N THR A 388 -32.03 7.73 19.30
CA THR A 388 -31.38 6.45 18.96
C THR A 388 -32.06 5.70 17.82
N LEU A 389 -33.40 5.74 17.72
CA LEU A 389 -34.18 5.10 16.64
C LEU A 389 -34.08 5.86 15.31
N PHE A 390 -33.82 7.17 15.34
CA PHE A 390 -33.61 7.97 14.13
C PHE A 390 -32.19 7.84 13.55
N THR A 391 -31.28 7.20 14.29
CA THR A 391 -29.87 6.99 13.92
C THR A 391 -29.52 5.54 13.63
N LEU A 392 -30.50 4.64 13.49
CA LEU A 392 -30.32 3.24 13.09
C LEU A 392 -30.46 3.08 11.59
#